data_AF-A0A965UMY8-F1
#
_entry.id   AF-A0A965UMY8-F1
#
_cell.length_a   1.000
_cell.length_b   1.000
_cell.length_c   1.000
_cell.angle_alpha   90.00
_cell.angle_beta   90.00
_cell.angle_gamma   90.00
#
_symmetry.space_group_name_H-M   'P 1'
#
loop_
_entity.id
_entity.type
_entity.pdbx_description
1 polymer ?
#
loop_
_entity_poly.entity_id
_entity_poly.type
_entity_poly.pdbx_seq_one_letter_code
_entity_poly.pdbx_strand_id
1 'polypeptide(L)' 'MLKGKMLRQTLDKFLKNSEVSKEARVQVCLPNGDLYDITGMHLMENKLLGYRETHRLVITIDTEKWTMGKVLKKL' A
#
# COMPACT_ATOMS: atom_id res chain seq x y z
N MET A 1 -3.31 7.94 -12.17
CA MET A 1 -2.42 7.96 -10.99
C MET A 1 -3.28 8.09 -9.74
N LEU A 2 -3.12 7.19 -8.76
CA LEU A 2 -3.85 7.24 -7.51
C LEU A 2 -3.50 8.55 -6.78
N LYS A 3 -4.49 9.36 -6.40
CA LYS A 3 -4.28 10.59 -5.63
C LYS A 3 -4.22 10.26 -4.13
N GLY A 4 -3.41 10.99 -3.37
CA GLY A 4 -3.28 10.78 -1.91
C GLY A 4 -4.61 10.83 -1.15
N LYS A 5 -5.58 11.66 -1.59
CA LYS A 5 -6.94 11.71 -1.01
C LYS A 5 -7.69 10.37 -1.15
N MET A 6 -7.54 9.70 -2.29
CA MET A 6 -8.18 8.42 -2.56
C MET A 6 -7.48 7.30 -1.79
N LEU A 7 -6.15 7.35 -1.68
CA LEU A 7 -5.36 6.45 -0.82
C LEU A 7 -5.82 6.54 0.64
N ARG A 8 -5.99 7.75 1.17
CA ARG A 8 -6.48 7.97 2.53
C ARG A 8 -7.88 7.41 2.75
N GLN A 9 -8.81 7.64 1.81
CA GLN A 9 -10.17 7.08 1.92
C GLN A 9 -10.19 5.55 1.93
N THR A 10 -9.33 4.90 1.13
CA THR A 10 -9.21 3.44 1.13
C THR A 10 -8.60 2.92 2.43
N LEU A 11 -7.56 3.58 2.94
CA LEU A 11 -6.96 3.23 4.24
C LEU A 11 -7.95 3.45 5.40
N ASP A 12 -8.70 4.55 5.39
CA ASP A 12 -9.74 4.82 6.39
C ASP A 12 -10.79 3.70 6.38
N LYS A 13 -11.23 3.22 5.21
CA LYS A 13 -12.15 2.07 5.13
C LYS A 13 -11.52 0.77 5.64
N PHE A 14 -10.24 0.55 5.36
CA PHE A 14 -9.50 -0.63 5.80
C PHE A 14 -9.35 -0.68 7.32
N LEU A 15 -9.04 0.46 7.95
CA LEU A 15 -8.75 0.58 9.38
C LEU A 15 -9.99 0.71 10.27
N LYS A 16 -11.08 1.31 9.77
CA LYS A 16 -12.21 1.73 10.61
C LYS A 16 -13.07 0.59 11.19
N ASN A 17 -13.07 -0.59 10.57
CA ASN A 17 -14.09 -1.61 10.86
C ASN A 17 -13.57 -2.94 11.43
N SER A 18 -12.30 -3.05 11.87
CA SER A 18 -11.80 -4.34 12.35
C SER A 18 -10.51 -4.24 13.17
N GLU A 19 -10.52 -4.79 14.39
CA GLU A 19 -9.29 -5.12 15.14
C GLU A 19 -8.39 -6.08 14.36
N VAL A 20 -8.99 -6.96 13.54
CA VAL A 20 -8.28 -7.89 12.64
C VAL A 20 -7.55 -7.13 11.52
N SER A 21 -8.03 -5.95 11.10
CA SER A 21 -7.35 -5.13 10.10
C SER A 21 -6.07 -4.47 10.61
N LYS A 22 -5.90 -4.33 11.93
CA LYS A 22 -4.68 -3.76 12.52
C LYS A 22 -3.49 -4.70 12.39
N GLU A 23 -3.75 -6.01 12.46
CA GLU A 23 -2.77 -7.09 12.26
C GLU A 23 -2.82 -7.67 10.84
N ALA A 24 -3.65 -7.11 9.95
CA ALA A 24 -3.82 -7.64 8.60
C ALA A 24 -2.62 -7.29 7.71
N ARG A 25 -2.15 -8.30 6.97
CA ARG A 25 -1.07 -8.20 6.00
C ARG A 25 -1.44 -7.24 4.87
N VAL A 26 -0.55 -6.30 4.55
CA VAL A 26 -0.73 -5.35 3.44
C VAL A 26 0.16 -5.75 2.27
N GLN A 27 -0.46 -5.93 1.10
CA GLN A 27 0.21 -6.46 -0.09
C GLN A 27 0.04 -5.56 -1.31
N VAL A 28 1.02 -5.61 -2.20
CA VAL A 28 1.01 -4.98 -3.53
C VAL A 28 0.94 -6.07 -4.59
N CYS A 29 0.04 -5.90 -5.55
CA CYS A 29 0.00 -6.72 -6.75
C CYS A 29 0.87 -6.07 -7.84
N LEU A 30 1.85 -6.81 -8.33
CA LEU A 30 2.67 -6.42 -9.47
C LEU A 30 1.89 -6.65 -10.79
N PRO A 31 2.32 -6.03 -11.91
CA PRO A 31 1.65 -6.19 -13.21
C PRO A 31 1.62 -7.63 -13.73
N ASN A 32 2.52 -8.48 -13.24
CA ASN A 32 2.57 -9.91 -13.55
C ASN A 32 1.56 -10.74 -12.73
N GLY A 33 0.84 -10.13 -11.78
CA GLY A 33 -0.15 -10.77 -10.94
C GLY A 33 0.41 -11.30 -9.61
N ASP A 34 1.72 -11.18 -9.38
CA ASP A 34 2.33 -11.61 -8.14
C ASP A 34 2.02 -10.64 -7.00
N LEU A 35 1.77 -11.21 -5.82
CA LEU A 35 1.56 -10.47 -4.59
C LEU A 35 2.87 -10.39 -3.82
N TYR A 36 3.18 -9.19 -3.35
CA TYR A 36 4.36 -8.89 -2.54
C TYR A 36 3.92 -8.20 -1.26
N ASP A 37 4.63 -8.48 -0.18
CA ASP A 37 4.36 -7.81 1.08
C ASP A 37 5.03 -6.46 1.15
N ILE A 38 4.35 -5.52 1.80
CA ILE A 38 4.93 -4.23 2.14
C ILE A 38 5.75 -4.38 3.43
N THR A 39 7.06 -4.17 3.34
CA THR A 39 7.98 -4.20 4.50
C THR A 39 8.29 -2.81 5.04
N GLY A 40 8.10 -1.77 4.22
CA GLY A 40 8.36 -0.39 4.63
C GLY A 40 7.52 0.62 3.86
N MET A 41 7.17 1.71 4.53
CA MET A 41 6.53 2.87 3.91
C MET A 41 7.24 4.14 4.38
N HIS A 42 7.76 4.91 3.44
CA HIS A 42 8.54 6.12 3.71
C HIS A 42 7.95 7.31 2.95
N LEU A 43 7.82 8.44 3.63
CA LEU A 43 7.52 9.71 2.99
C LEU A 43 8.84 10.37 2.61
N MET A 44 9.06 10.59 1.32
CA MET A 44 10.25 11.25 0.79
C MET A 44 9.85 12.56 0.15
N GLU A 45 10.58 13.63 0.46
CA GLU A 45 10.42 14.92 -0.21
C GLU A 45 11.47 15.06 -1.31
N ASN A 46 11.06 15.60 -2.47
CA ASN A 46 11.99 15.90 -3.55
C ASN A 46 12.61 17.28 -3.36
N LYS A 47 13.93 17.38 -3.48
CA LYS A 47 14.67 18.65 -3.47
C LYS A 47 14.66 19.33 -4.85
N LEU A 48 13.50 19.41 -5.51
CA LEU A 48 13.34 20.05 -6.82
C LEU A 48 12.54 21.36 -6.65
N LEU A 49 13.25 22.48 -6.62
CA LEU A 49 12.66 23.82 -6.67
C LEU A 49 11.84 23.97 -7.96
N GLY A 50 10.52 24.07 -7.85
CA GLY A 50 9.61 24.45 -8.95
C GLY A 50 8.67 23.36 -9.49
N TYR A 51 8.70 22.13 -8.98
CA TYR A 51 7.79 21.07 -9.45
C TYR A 51 6.60 20.83 -8.51
N ARG A 52 5.42 20.51 -9.07
CA ARG A 52 4.16 20.31 -8.32
C ARG A 52 4.11 19.03 -7.47
N GLU A 53 5.11 18.16 -7.56
CA GLU A 53 5.21 16.90 -6.80
C GLU A 53 6.32 16.99 -5.75
N THR A 54 6.00 17.66 -4.65
CA THR A 54 6.92 17.91 -3.53
C THR A 54 7.12 16.68 -2.64
N HIS A 55 6.12 15.79 -2.55
CA HIS A 55 6.13 14.63 -1.66
C HIS A 55 5.85 13.33 -2.43
N ARG A 56 6.63 12.29 -2.16
CA ARG A 56 6.48 10.94 -2.69
C ARG A 56 6.29 9.96 -1.53
N LEU A 57 5.31 9.08 -1.66
CA LEU A 57 5.17 7.93 -0.78
C LEU A 57 5.92 6.76 -1.43
N VAL A 58 7.00 6.32 -0.80
CA VAL A 58 7.81 5.19 -1.23
C VAL A 58 7.39 3.97 -0.42
N ILE A 59 7.13 2.86 -1.12
CA ILE A 59 6.72 1.59 -0.54
C ILE A 59 7.78 0.57 -0.88
N THR A 60 8.44 0.02 0.13
CA THR A 60 9.40 -1.07 -0.01
C THR A 60 8.65 -2.38 0.06
N ILE A 61 8.90 -3.24 -0.93
CA ILE A 61 8.27 -4.56 -1.04
C ILE A 61 9.29 -5.67 -0.84
N ASP A 62 8.86 -6.79 -0.28
CA ASP A 62 9.64 -8.03 -0.21
C ASP A 62 8.81 -9.22 -0.69
N THR A 63 9.48 -10.25 -1.20
CA THR A 63 8.82 -11.48 -1.67
C THR A 63 8.10 -12.15 -0.52
N GLU A 64 6.86 -12.62 -0.74
CA GLU A 64 6.13 -13.39 0.26
C GLU A 64 6.93 -14.64 0.66
N LYS A 65 7.32 -14.75 1.93
CA LYS A 65 7.91 -15.98 2.45
C LYS A 65 6.87 -17.10 2.59
N TRP A 66 5.58 -16.74 2.73
CA TRP A 66 4.48 -17.65 3.02
C TRP A 66 3.28 -17.35 2.12
N THR A 67 2.94 -18.28 1.22
CA THR A 67 1.79 -18.19 0.31
C THR A 67 0.47 -18.19 1.07
N MET A 68 -0.31 -17.12 0.91
CA MET A 68 -1.67 -17.03 1.44
C MET A 68 -2.65 -17.97 0.70
N GLY A 69 -3.71 -18.38 1.39
CA GLY A 69 -4.84 -19.09 0.78
C GLY A 69 -5.58 -18.23 -0.26
N LYS A 70 -6.30 -18.87 -1.19
CA LYS A 70 -7.02 -18.20 -2.28
C LYS A 70 -7.93 -17.08 -1.74
N VAL A 71 -7.85 -15.90 -2.36
CA VAL A 71 -8.74 -14.77 -2.06
C VAL A 71 -10.19 -15.17 -2.38
N LEU A 72 -11.02 -15.28 -1.34
CA LEU A 72 -12.40 -15.77 -1.44
C LEU A 72 -13.40 -14.70 -1.94
N LYS A 73 -13.13 -13.41 -1.71
CA LYS A 73 -14.04 -12.32 -2.11
C LYS A 73 -13.33 -10.98 -2.19
N LYS A 74 -13.65 -10.18 -3.21
CA LYS A 74 -13.23 -8.77 -3.34
C LYS A 74 -14.33 -7.89 -2.71
N LEU A 75 -13.98 -7.10 -1.70
CA LEU A 75 -14.88 -6.17 -0.99
C LEU A 75 -14.70 -4.74 -1.51
#